data_AF-A0A3A4T0Q4-F1
#
_entry.id   AF-A0A3A4T0Q4-F1
#
_cell.length_a   1.000
_cell.length_b   1.000
_cell.length_c   1.000
_cell.angle_alpha   90.00
_cell.angle_beta   90.00
_cell.angle_gamma   90.00
#
_symmetry.space_group_name_H-M   'P 1'
#
loop_
_entity.id
_entity.type
_entity.pdbx_description
1 polymer ?
#
loop_
_entity_poly.entity_id
_entity_poly.type
_entity_poly.pdbx_seq_one_letter_code
_entity_poly.pdbx_strand_id
1 'polypeptide(L)'
;MGIMEYKEALKEAQNEVLRKIGRNVILFQRLEQLLKRIVAEGKISGCATELKILQAKRTAIINKQTMGLLVGQYIEQSNPGCKEEYPSAPEELKDAFISFGFQTECDSFYYENKKKSLARMVSERNELIHNNLQPDFASTISCEELGNKLDDQSENILCEIKELETKLTTLNELKKLMVNFIKSEEGKKFLFGETNKMSKILRLIS
;
A
#
# COMPACT_ATOMS: atom_id res chain seq x y z
N MET A 1 -8.60 -17.19 46.10
CA MET A 1 -7.67 -17.63 45.05
C MET A 1 -6.34 -17.94 45.71
N GLY A 2 -5.86 -19.18 45.60
CA GLY A 2 -4.57 -19.57 46.14
C GLY A 2 -3.40 -18.94 45.38
N ILE A 3 -2.22 -18.84 46.01
CA ILE A 3 -1.01 -18.27 45.37
C ILE A 3 -0.61 -19.03 44.10
N MET A 4 -0.86 -20.35 44.04
CA MET A 4 -0.63 -21.13 42.81
C MET A 4 -1.62 -20.80 41.70
N GLU A 5 -2.92 -20.74 42.01
CA GLU A 5 -3.97 -20.37 41.03
C GLU A 5 -3.71 -18.99 40.43
N TYR A 6 -3.27 -18.02 41.24
CA TYR A 6 -2.93 -16.68 40.75
C TYR A 6 -1.74 -16.68 39.79
N LYS A 7 -0.68 -17.46 40.09
CA LYS A 7 0.50 -17.57 39.22
C LYS A 7 0.17 -18.24 37.89
N GLU A 8 -0.71 -19.24 37.91
CA GLU A 8 -1.19 -19.91 36.69
C GLU A 8 -2.01 -18.94 35.82
N ALA A 9 -2.99 -18.25 36.41
CA ALA A 9 -3.80 -17.25 35.71
C ALA A 9 -2.94 -16.12 35.11
N LEU A 10 -1.92 -15.64 35.85
CA LEU A 10 -0.99 -14.64 35.34
C LEU A 10 -0.20 -15.15 34.14
N LYS A 11 0.31 -16.39 34.20
CA LYS A 11 1.07 -16.99 33.11
C LYS A 11 0.21 -17.19 31.86
N GLU A 12 -1.05 -17.58 32.03
CA GLU A 12 -2.01 -17.67 30.92
C GLU A 12 -2.25 -16.31 30.27
N ALA A 13 -2.48 -15.27 31.07
CA ALA A 13 -2.66 -13.91 30.57
C ALA A 13 -1.42 -13.40 29.80
N GLN A 14 -0.21 -13.66 30.30
CA GLN A 14 1.04 -13.32 29.63
C GLN A 14 1.17 -14.01 28.26
N ASN A 15 0.91 -15.32 28.21
CA ASN A 15 0.97 -16.09 26.97
C ASN A 15 -0.03 -15.57 25.93
N GLU A 16 -1.23 -15.19 26.37
CA GLU A 16 -2.25 -14.63 25.48
C GLU A 16 -1.82 -13.28 24.89
N VAL A 17 -1.23 -12.40 25.70
CA VAL A 17 -0.67 -11.13 25.22
C VAL A 17 0.44 -11.36 24.20
N LEU A 18 1.38 -12.29 24.47
CA LEU A 18 2.45 -12.63 23.52
C LEU A 18 1.88 -13.14 22.19
N ARG A 19 0.82 -13.97 22.24
CA ARG A 19 0.10 -14.44 21.04
C ARG A 19 -0.48 -13.26 20.25
N LYS A 20 -1.13 -12.32 20.92
CA LYS A 20 -1.72 -11.12 20.29
C LYS A 20 -0.67 -10.17 19.71
N ILE A 21 0.48 -10.01 20.37
CA ILE A 21 1.64 -9.29 19.82
C ILE A 21 2.09 -9.95 18.51
N GLY A 22 2.31 -11.28 18.53
CA GLY A 22 2.70 -12.03 17.35
C GLY A 22 1.71 -11.88 16.18
N ARG A 23 0.40 -11.95 16.47
CA ARG A 23 -0.66 -11.69 15.49
C ARG A 23 -0.50 -10.30 14.86
N ASN A 24 -0.38 -9.25 15.67
CA ASN A 24 -0.29 -7.88 15.14
C ASN A 24 0.98 -7.63 14.34
N VAL A 25 2.11 -8.20 14.76
CA VAL A 25 3.36 -8.15 13.97
C VAL A 25 3.13 -8.74 12.58
N ILE A 26 2.52 -9.92 12.47
CA ILE A 26 2.22 -10.55 11.18
C ILE A 26 1.28 -9.68 10.34
N LEU A 27 0.25 -9.10 10.95
CA LEU A 27 -0.69 -8.22 10.26
C LEU A 27 -0.01 -6.97 9.71
N PHE A 28 0.83 -6.29 10.49
CA PHE A 28 1.62 -5.16 10.00
C PHE A 28 2.57 -5.56 8.87
N GLN A 29 3.19 -6.73 8.94
CA GLN A 29 4.03 -7.22 7.83
C GLN A 29 3.21 -7.45 6.56
N ARG A 30 2.02 -8.04 6.66
CA ARG A 30 1.11 -8.21 5.51
C ARG A 30 0.70 -6.86 4.91
N LEU A 31 0.35 -5.89 5.76
CA LEU A 31 0.00 -4.54 5.33
C LEU A 31 1.18 -3.87 4.58
N GLU A 32 2.40 -3.99 5.09
CA GLU A 32 3.60 -3.47 4.41
C GLU A 32 3.82 -4.11 3.04
N GLN A 33 3.64 -5.44 2.92
CA GLN A 33 3.77 -6.13 1.63
C GLN A 33 2.73 -5.66 0.61
N LEU A 34 1.49 -5.39 1.04
CA LEU A 34 0.45 -4.84 0.16
C LEU A 34 0.79 -3.42 -0.30
N LEU A 35 1.25 -2.56 0.62
CA LEU A 35 1.72 -1.22 0.28
C LEU A 35 2.87 -1.26 -0.72
N LYS A 36 3.87 -2.14 -0.52
CA LYS A 36 4.98 -2.35 -1.48
C LYS A 36 4.47 -2.64 -2.87
N ARG A 37 3.51 -3.57 -2.99
CA ARG A 37 2.92 -3.92 -4.28
C ARG A 37 2.22 -2.73 -4.90
N ILE A 38 1.30 -2.07 -4.19
CA ILE A 38 0.54 -0.94 -4.73
C ILE A 38 1.46 0.18 -5.19
N VAL A 39 2.44 0.58 -4.37
CA VAL A 39 3.34 1.70 -4.69
C VAL A 39 4.29 1.36 -5.86
N ALA A 40 4.71 0.09 -5.96
CA ALA A 40 5.53 -0.36 -7.08
C ALA A 40 4.74 -0.46 -8.37
N GLU A 41 3.51 -0.95 -8.29
CA GLU A 41 2.68 -1.32 -9.42
C GLU A 41 1.74 -0.21 -9.92
N GLY A 42 1.48 0.80 -9.08
CA GLY A 42 0.52 1.88 -9.33
C GLY A 42 1.03 2.96 -10.26
N LYS A 43 2.33 2.99 -10.55
CA LYS A 43 2.91 3.91 -11.53
C LYS A 43 4.00 3.23 -12.34
N ILE A 44 3.88 3.31 -13.66
CA ILE A 44 4.83 2.74 -14.61
C ILE A 44 5.08 3.79 -15.69
N SER A 45 6.34 4.07 -16.01
CA SER A 45 6.68 4.99 -17.09
C SER A 45 8.01 4.58 -17.73
N GLY A 46 8.09 4.65 -19.05
CA GLY A 46 9.31 4.38 -19.81
C GLY A 46 9.07 3.93 -21.24
N CYS A 47 10.15 3.75 -21.99
CA CYS A 47 10.11 3.15 -23.32
C CYS A 47 9.65 1.69 -23.25
N ALA A 48 8.84 1.25 -24.22
CA ALA A 48 8.21 -0.07 -24.24
C ALA A 48 9.22 -1.22 -24.07
N THR A 49 10.37 -1.13 -24.74
CA THR A 49 11.48 -2.09 -24.65
C THR A 49 12.13 -2.19 -23.27
N GLU A 50 12.15 -1.11 -22.49
CA GLU A 50 12.82 -1.04 -21.18
C GLU A 50 11.85 -1.16 -20.00
N LEU A 51 10.54 -1.03 -20.25
CA LEU A 51 9.48 -0.96 -19.25
C LEU A 51 9.57 -2.08 -18.21
N LYS A 52 9.84 -3.32 -18.66
CA LYS A 52 9.96 -4.49 -17.78
C LYS A 52 11.17 -4.39 -16.83
N ILE A 53 12.29 -3.85 -17.33
CA ILE A 53 13.52 -3.68 -16.56
C ILE A 53 13.35 -2.55 -15.54
N LEU A 54 12.76 -1.43 -15.97
CA LEU A 54 12.46 -0.30 -15.09
C LEU A 54 11.49 -0.71 -13.97
N GLN A 55 10.46 -1.49 -14.31
CA GLN A 55 9.52 -2.01 -13.32
C GLN A 55 10.21 -2.92 -12.30
N ALA A 56 11.07 -3.85 -12.75
CA ALA A 56 11.81 -4.72 -11.85
C ALA A 56 12.74 -3.94 -10.90
N LYS A 57 13.45 -2.92 -11.42
CA LYS A 57 14.29 -2.03 -10.63
C LYS A 57 13.47 -1.27 -9.58
N ARG A 58 12.32 -0.71 -9.97
CA ARG A 58 11.40 0.00 -9.07
C ARG A 58 10.91 -0.92 -7.95
N THR A 59 10.44 -2.12 -8.29
CA THR A 59 10.02 -3.12 -7.30
C THR A 59 11.16 -3.47 -6.33
N ALA A 60 12.38 -3.66 -6.83
CA ALA A 60 13.53 -3.97 -5.97
C ALA A 60 13.88 -2.85 -4.99
N ILE A 61 13.75 -1.59 -5.40
CA ILE A 61 13.94 -0.42 -4.52
C ILE A 61 12.85 -0.38 -3.44
N ILE A 62 11.59 -0.49 -3.85
CA ILE A 62 10.43 -0.39 -2.96
C ILE A 62 10.40 -1.54 -1.94
N ASN A 63 10.82 -2.75 -2.34
CA ASN A 63 10.89 -3.89 -1.44
C ASN A 63 11.85 -3.69 -0.25
N LYS A 64 12.82 -2.78 -0.37
CA LYS A 64 13.76 -2.43 0.71
C LYS A 64 13.25 -1.31 1.62
N GLN A 65 12.14 -0.66 1.27
CA GLN A 65 11.57 0.43 2.07
C GLN A 65 10.73 -0.10 3.23
N THR A 66 10.67 0.68 4.30
CA THR A 66 9.84 0.41 5.48
C THR A 66 8.44 0.99 5.30
N MET A 67 7.47 0.49 6.08
CA MET A 67 6.08 0.96 6.07
C MET A 67 5.94 2.49 6.12
N GLY A 68 6.75 3.20 6.91
CA GLY A 68 6.68 4.66 7.01
C GLY A 68 6.93 5.37 5.67
N LEU A 69 7.97 4.96 4.93
CA LEU A 69 8.26 5.51 3.60
C LEU A 69 7.16 5.13 2.59
N LEU A 70 6.68 3.89 2.66
CA LEU A 70 5.64 3.39 1.76
C LEU A 70 4.31 4.12 1.95
N VAL A 71 3.93 4.40 3.19
CA VAL A 71 2.74 5.19 3.52
C VAL A 71 2.87 6.60 2.96
N GLY A 72 4.04 7.24 3.11
CA GLY A 72 4.30 8.55 2.50
C GLY A 72 4.09 8.54 0.99
N GLN A 73 4.74 7.59 0.29
CA GLN A 73 4.60 7.45 -1.16
C GLN A 73 3.17 7.12 -1.60
N TYR A 74 2.46 6.28 -0.84
CA TYR A 74 1.07 5.92 -1.12
C TYR A 74 0.12 7.12 -0.98
N ILE A 75 0.31 7.93 0.06
CA ILE A 75 -0.48 9.15 0.30
C ILE A 75 -0.17 10.19 -0.76
N GLU A 76 1.10 10.40 -1.13
CA GLU A 76 1.46 11.32 -2.21
C GLU A 76 0.81 10.94 -3.54
N GLN A 77 0.79 9.65 -3.89
CA GLN A 77 0.12 9.14 -5.08
C GLN A 77 -1.40 9.34 -5.05
N SER A 78 -2.00 9.44 -3.87
CA SER A 78 -3.45 9.61 -3.71
C SER A 78 -3.86 11.07 -3.47
N ASN A 79 -2.94 12.02 -3.62
CA ASN A 79 -3.19 13.43 -3.33
C ASN A 79 -4.07 14.07 -4.41
N PRO A 80 -5.31 14.51 -4.08
CA PRO A 80 -6.22 15.11 -5.06
C PRO A 80 -5.74 16.47 -5.60
N GLY A 81 -4.83 17.16 -4.88
CA GLY A 81 -4.20 18.39 -5.33
C GLY A 81 -2.94 18.17 -6.18
N CYS A 82 -2.46 16.93 -6.30
CA CYS A 82 -1.32 16.62 -7.14
C CYS A 82 -1.80 16.51 -8.59
N LYS A 83 -1.65 17.61 -9.35
CA LYS A 83 -1.64 17.54 -10.80
C LYS A 83 -0.35 16.83 -11.18
N GLU A 84 -0.37 15.49 -11.24
CA GLU A 84 0.80 14.76 -11.72
C GLU A 84 1.12 15.25 -13.13
N GLU A 85 2.24 15.96 -13.27
CA GLU A 85 2.94 16.03 -14.55
C GLU A 85 3.39 14.60 -14.83
N TYR A 86 2.63 13.89 -15.67
CA TYR A 86 3.10 12.62 -16.20
C TYR A 86 4.49 12.85 -16.81
N PRO A 87 5.46 11.96 -16.55
CA PRO A 87 6.79 12.13 -17.08
C PRO A 87 6.69 12.39 -18.58
N SER A 88 7.20 13.55 -19.01
CA SER A 88 7.24 13.90 -20.42
C SER A 88 8.06 12.85 -21.16
N ALA A 89 7.59 12.46 -22.34
CA ALA A 89 8.40 11.68 -23.24
C ALA A 89 9.76 12.39 -23.45
N PRO A 90 10.89 11.66 -23.42
CA PRO A 90 12.17 12.24 -23.78
C PRO A 90 12.13 12.89 -25.17
N GLU A 91 12.94 13.93 -25.40
CA GLU A 91 12.99 14.61 -26.71
C GLU A 91 13.35 13.66 -27.85
N GLU A 92 14.19 12.66 -27.59
CA GLU A 92 14.52 11.59 -28.53
C GLU A 92 13.85 10.27 -28.13
N LEU A 93 12.80 9.90 -28.87
CA LEU A 93 12.11 8.62 -28.71
C LEU A 93 12.75 7.56 -29.62
N LYS A 94 13.40 6.57 -29.01
CA LYS A 94 13.90 5.38 -29.71
C LYS A 94 12.80 4.35 -30.00
N ASP A 95 11.71 4.39 -29.24
CA ASP A 95 10.54 3.52 -29.33
C ASP A 95 9.35 4.17 -28.58
N ALA A 96 8.17 3.55 -28.62
CA ALA A 96 6.97 4.00 -27.94
C ALA A 96 7.20 4.23 -26.44
N PHE A 97 6.85 5.42 -25.95
CA PHE A 97 6.88 5.75 -24.54
C PHE A 97 5.51 5.51 -23.91
N ILE A 98 5.48 4.75 -22.83
CA ILE A 98 4.26 4.40 -22.11
C ILE A 98 4.35 5.01 -20.73
N SER A 99 3.27 5.69 -20.31
CA SER A 99 3.09 6.17 -18.95
C SER A 99 1.71 5.73 -18.45
N PHE A 100 1.70 5.15 -17.25
CA PHE A 100 0.51 4.66 -16.57
C PHE A 100 0.58 5.11 -15.11
N GLY A 101 -0.51 5.70 -14.64
CA GLY A 101 -0.72 6.04 -13.23
C GLY A 101 -2.09 5.54 -12.78
N PHE A 102 -2.13 4.96 -11.59
CA PHE A 102 -3.35 4.53 -10.92
C PHE A 102 -3.54 5.35 -9.65
N GLN A 103 -4.66 6.06 -9.58
CA GLN A 103 -5.03 6.86 -8.43
C GLN A 103 -6.50 6.63 -8.12
N THR A 104 -6.85 6.70 -6.83
CA THR A 104 -8.25 6.71 -6.40
C THR A 104 -8.68 8.14 -6.23
N GLU A 105 -9.70 8.56 -6.99
CA GLU A 105 -10.31 9.87 -6.80
C GLU A 105 -10.96 9.92 -5.41
N CYS A 106 -10.64 10.96 -4.64
CA CYS A 106 -11.19 11.18 -3.32
C CYS A 106 -11.26 12.67 -3.01
N ASP A 107 -12.19 13.04 -2.12
CA ASP A 107 -12.26 14.41 -1.62
C ASP A 107 -11.15 14.70 -0.60
N SER A 108 -10.95 15.99 -0.32
CA SER A 108 -9.91 16.45 0.61
C SER A 108 -10.12 15.94 2.05
N PHE A 109 -11.37 15.70 2.46
CA PHE A 109 -11.69 15.22 3.79
C PHE A 109 -11.29 13.75 3.96
N TYR A 110 -11.64 12.90 2.98
CA TYR A 110 -11.22 11.51 2.92
C TYR A 110 -9.70 11.40 2.87
N TYR A 111 -9.04 12.20 2.04
CA TYR A 111 -7.59 12.23 1.91
C TYR A 111 -6.88 12.52 3.25
N GLU A 112 -7.28 13.60 3.94
CA GLU A 112 -6.65 13.98 5.21
C GLU A 112 -6.93 12.96 6.32
N ASN A 113 -8.13 12.38 6.35
CA ASN A 113 -8.45 11.31 7.31
C ASN A 113 -7.62 10.05 7.04
N LYS A 114 -7.47 9.67 5.76
CA LYS A 114 -6.66 8.51 5.38
C LYS A 114 -5.19 8.72 5.74
N LYS A 115 -4.66 9.91 5.48
CA LYS A 115 -3.30 10.31 5.85
C LYS A 115 -3.07 10.20 7.35
N LYS A 116 -3.98 10.71 8.18
CA LYS A 116 -3.91 10.59 9.64
C LYS A 116 -4.00 9.14 10.11
N SER A 117 -4.91 8.36 9.54
CA SER A 117 -5.10 6.93 9.87
C SER A 117 -3.81 6.13 9.62
N LEU A 118 -3.23 6.26 8.43
CA LEU A 118 -2.01 5.53 8.08
C LEU A 118 -0.80 6.02 8.88
N ALA A 119 -0.69 7.33 9.18
CA ALA A 119 0.37 7.86 10.05
C ALA A 119 0.26 7.28 11.47
N ARG A 120 -0.96 7.17 12.00
CA ARG A 120 -1.23 6.51 13.29
C ARG A 120 -0.78 5.05 13.26
N MET A 121 -1.11 4.30 12.21
CA MET A 121 -0.67 2.90 12.09
C MET A 121 0.86 2.73 12.03
N VAL A 122 1.57 3.66 11.39
CA VAL A 122 3.04 3.65 11.40
C VAL A 122 3.57 3.86 12.82
N SER A 123 2.99 4.80 13.57
CA SER A 123 3.35 5.04 14.98
C SER A 123 3.08 3.81 15.84
N GLU A 124 1.88 3.24 15.71
CA GLU A 124 1.44 2.04 16.43
C GLU A 124 2.32 0.81 16.14
N ARG A 125 2.72 0.61 14.87
CA ARG A 125 3.68 -0.43 14.50
C ARG A 125 5.02 -0.21 15.19
N ASN A 126 5.52 1.03 15.19
CA ASN A 126 6.80 1.34 15.81
C ASN A 126 6.75 1.14 17.33
N GLU A 127 5.67 1.57 17.99
CA GLU A 127 5.43 1.30 19.40
C GLU A 127 5.40 -0.21 19.68
N LEU A 128 4.66 -0.99 18.87
CA LEU A 128 4.58 -2.44 19.03
C LEU A 128 5.97 -3.12 18.95
N ILE A 129 6.80 -2.68 18.01
CA ILE A 129 8.13 -3.26 17.75
C ILE A 129 9.18 -2.75 18.74
N HIS A 130 9.11 -1.50 19.19
CA HIS A 130 10.15 -0.90 20.04
C HIS A 130 9.82 -0.98 21.53
N ASN A 131 8.55 -0.85 21.92
CA ASN A 131 8.13 -0.78 23.32
C ASN A 131 7.44 -2.08 23.77
N ASN A 132 6.51 -2.60 22.97
CA ASN A 132 5.64 -3.69 23.41
C ASN A 132 6.26 -5.08 23.24
N LEU A 133 7.49 -5.19 22.71
CA LEU A 133 8.29 -6.43 22.79
C LEU A 133 8.88 -6.65 24.19
N GLN A 134 8.78 -5.66 25.09
CA GLN A 134 9.08 -5.79 26.52
C GLN A 134 7.86 -5.33 27.36
N PRO A 135 6.71 -6.02 27.23
CA PRO A 135 5.48 -5.57 27.87
C PRO A 135 5.54 -5.72 29.39
N ASP A 136 4.81 -4.84 30.09
CA ASP A 136 4.65 -4.94 31.54
C ASP A 136 3.69 -6.07 31.92
N PHE A 137 4.29 -7.18 32.35
CA PHE A 137 3.60 -8.38 32.79
C PHE A 137 3.36 -8.43 34.31
N ALA A 138 3.36 -7.29 34.99
CA ALA A 138 3.23 -7.19 36.44
C ALA A 138 1.91 -7.77 36.99
N SER A 139 0.83 -7.83 36.20
CA SER A 139 -0.47 -8.33 36.67
C SER A 139 -1.35 -8.90 35.54
N THR A 140 -2.39 -9.63 35.91
CA THR A 140 -3.43 -10.08 34.97
C THR A 140 -4.18 -8.90 34.36
N ILE A 141 -4.43 -7.84 35.14
CA ILE A 141 -5.12 -6.62 34.68
C ILE A 141 -4.30 -5.91 33.61
N SER A 142 -3.00 -5.71 33.83
CA SER A 142 -2.12 -5.08 32.83
C SER A 142 -2.04 -5.91 31.54
N CYS A 143 -2.03 -7.24 31.66
CA CYS A 143 -2.10 -8.14 30.51
C CYS A 143 -3.42 -8.00 29.77
N GLU A 144 -4.55 -7.91 30.47
CA GLU A 144 -5.87 -7.74 29.87
C GLU A 144 -6.00 -6.41 29.14
N GLU A 145 -5.58 -5.30 29.76
CA GLU A 145 -5.59 -3.97 29.14
C GLU A 145 -4.76 -3.91 27.87
N LEU A 146 -3.54 -4.47 27.89
CA LEU A 146 -2.70 -4.56 26.70
C LEU A 146 -3.32 -5.49 25.66
N GLY A 147 -3.89 -6.61 26.09
CA GLY A 147 -4.59 -7.55 25.23
C GLY A 147 -5.74 -6.91 24.46
N ASN A 148 -6.55 -6.09 25.12
CA ASN A 148 -7.67 -5.37 24.51
C ASN A 148 -7.17 -4.32 23.49
N LYS A 149 -6.14 -3.54 23.84
CA LYS A 149 -5.51 -2.61 22.90
C LYS A 149 -4.97 -3.31 21.65
N LEU A 150 -4.39 -4.50 21.81
CA LEU A 150 -3.89 -5.30 20.70
C LEU A 150 -5.02 -5.88 19.84
N ASP A 151 -6.20 -6.16 20.41
CA ASP A 151 -7.38 -6.57 19.64
C ASP A 151 -7.91 -5.42 18.79
N ASP A 152 -8.14 -4.24 19.39
CA ASP A 152 -8.57 -3.04 18.67
C ASP A 152 -7.59 -2.68 17.54
N GLN A 153 -6.28 -2.75 17.81
CA GLN A 153 -5.25 -2.54 16.80
C GLN A 153 -5.39 -3.55 15.65
N SER A 154 -5.63 -4.83 15.96
CA SER A 154 -5.75 -5.88 14.93
C SER A 154 -6.94 -5.66 14.00
N GLU A 155 -8.07 -5.21 14.53
CA GLU A 155 -9.27 -4.92 13.75
C GLU A 155 -9.03 -3.78 12.76
N ASN A 156 -8.37 -2.72 13.23
CA ASN A 156 -8.00 -1.59 12.38
C ASN A 156 -7.04 -2.01 11.26
N ILE A 157 -6.00 -2.79 11.57
CA ILE A 157 -5.06 -3.29 10.54
C ILE A 157 -5.79 -4.17 9.52
N LEU A 158 -6.70 -5.04 9.97
CA LEU A 158 -7.48 -5.92 9.09
C LEU A 158 -8.39 -5.14 8.15
N CYS A 159 -9.02 -4.05 8.62
CA CYS A 159 -9.80 -3.16 7.76
C CYS A 159 -8.93 -2.55 6.66
N GLU A 160 -7.75 -2.03 6.99
CA GLU A 160 -6.82 -1.48 6.01
C GLU A 160 -6.28 -2.51 5.03
N ILE A 161 -5.96 -3.73 5.49
CA ILE A 161 -5.55 -4.84 4.63
C ILE A 161 -6.64 -5.12 3.58
N LYS A 162 -7.91 -5.20 3.99
CA LYS A 162 -9.02 -5.44 3.07
C LYS A 162 -9.13 -4.34 2.02
N GLU A 163 -9.02 -3.08 2.42
CA GLU A 163 -9.06 -1.96 1.47
C GLU A 163 -7.92 -2.01 0.46
N LEU A 164 -6.69 -2.28 0.91
CA LEU A 164 -5.54 -2.40 0.01
C LEU A 164 -5.66 -3.62 -0.92
N GLU A 165 -6.21 -4.74 -0.45
CA GLU A 165 -6.47 -5.92 -1.28
C GLU A 165 -7.49 -5.64 -2.38
N THR A 166 -8.57 -4.92 -2.06
CA THR A 166 -9.53 -4.46 -3.06
C THR A 166 -8.84 -3.57 -4.10
N LYS A 167 -8.09 -2.55 -3.67
CA LYS A 167 -7.36 -1.64 -4.58
C LYS A 167 -6.39 -2.39 -5.48
N LEU A 168 -5.64 -3.33 -4.92
CA LEU A 168 -4.69 -4.14 -5.69
C LEU A 168 -5.39 -5.07 -6.68
N THR A 169 -6.55 -5.59 -6.34
CA THR A 169 -7.39 -6.40 -7.25
C THR A 169 -7.86 -5.54 -8.41
N THR A 170 -8.43 -4.36 -8.13
CA THR A 170 -8.86 -3.39 -9.16
C THR A 170 -7.72 -2.99 -10.08
N LEU A 171 -6.53 -2.70 -9.52
CA LEU A 171 -5.34 -2.37 -10.31
C LEU A 171 -4.96 -3.51 -11.27
N ASN A 172 -5.01 -4.76 -10.80
CA ASN A 172 -4.68 -5.91 -11.63
C ASN A 172 -5.72 -6.17 -12.73
N GLU A 173 -7.00 -5.97 -12.44
CA GLU A 173 -8.08 -6.06 -13.43
C GLU A 173 -7.95 -4.98 -14.50
N LEU A 174 -7.70 -3.74 -14.09
CA LEU A 174 -7.47 -2.63 -15.02
C LEU A 174 -6.30 -2.92 -15.97
N LYS A 175 -5.17 -3.40 -15.44
CA LYS A 175 -4.01 -3.80 -16.27
C LYS A 175 -4.39 -4.88 -17.29
N LYS A 176 -5.16 -5.89 -16.89
CA LYS A 176 -5.62 -6.96 -17.81
C LYS A 176 -6.51 -6.38 -18.91
N LEU A 177 -7.46 -5.51 -18.56
CA LEU A 177 -8.32 -4.85 -19.53
C LEU A 177 -7.52 -3.99 -20.51
N MET A 178 -6.56 -3.20 -20.04
CA MET A 178 -5.68 -2.41 -20.90
C MET A 178 -4.86 -3.28 -21.85
N VAL A 179 -4.25 -4.36 -21.35
CA VAL A 179 -3.49 -5.30 -22.19
C VAL A 179 -4.38 -5.95 -23.25
N ASN A 180 -5.59 -6.34 -22.89
CA ASN A 180 -6.55 -6.95 -23.83
C ASN A 180 -6.99 -5.93 -24.90
N PHE A 181 -7.28 -4.69 -24.51
CA PHE A 181 -7.63 -3.62 -25.43
C PHE A 181 -6.50 -3.32 -26.42
N ILE A 182 -5.27 -3.10 -25.93
CA ILE A 182 -4.10 -2.81 -26.79
C ILE A 182 -3.85 -3.95 -27.81
N LYS A 183 -4.13 -5.20 -27.44
CA LYS A 183 -3.98 -6.36 -28.33
C LYS A 183 -5.11 -6.52 -29.34
N SER A 184 -6.28 -5.91 -29.11
CA SER A 184 -7.43 -6.02 -29.99
C SER A 184 -7.22 -5.24 -31.29
N GLU A 185 -7.99 -5.57 -32.33
CA GLU A 185 -7.93 -4.83 -33.59
C GLU A 185 -8.41 -3.38 -33.43
N GLU A 186 -9.37 -3.14 -32.54
CA GLU A 186 -9.82 -1.81 -32.15
C GLU A 186 -8.70 -1.02 -31.46
N GLY A 187 -7.96 -1.63 -30.52
CA GLY A 187 -6.84 -0.97 -29.86
C GLY A 187 -5.68 -0.66 -30.80
N LYS A 188 -5.33 -1.59 -31.70
CA LYS A 188 -4.33 -1.32 -32.75
C LYS A 188 -4.76 -0.19 -33.68
N LYS A 189 -6.02 -0.16 -34.10
CA LYS A 189 -6.59 0.95 -34.88
C LYS A 189 -6.60 2.26 -34.10
N PHE A 190 -6.88 2.22 -32.80
CA PHE A 190 -6.83 3.41 -31.96
C PHE A 190 -5.41 3.98 -31.84
N LEU A 191 -4.41 3.11 -31.63
CA LEU A 191 -3.02 3.51 -31.44
C LEU A 191 -2.30 3.87 -32.76
N PHE A 192 -2.63 3.20 -33.86
CA PHE A 192 -1.89 3.31 -35.14
C PHE A 192 -2.76 3.78 -36.33
N GLY A 193 -4.09 3.87 -36.16
CA GLY A 193 -5.04 4.04 -37.26
C GLY A 193 -5.43 5.48 -37.62
N GLU A 194 -4.95 6.50 -36.92
CA GLU A 194 -5.07 7.91 -37.36
C GLU A 194 -3.69 8.56 -37.53
N THR A 195 -3.00 8.19 -38.62
CA THR A 195 -1.74 8.80 -39.09
C THR A 195 -1.86 10.25 -39.59
N ASN A 196 -2.94 10.99 -39.24
CA ASN A 196 -3.10 12.39 -39.65
C ASN A 196 -3.54 13.37 -38.55
N LYS A 197 -3.43 12.98 -37.28
CA LYS A 197 -3.51 13.90 -36.12
C LYS A 197 -2.46 13.57 -35.06
N MET A 198 -1.19 13.53 -35.47
CA MET A 198 -0.02 13.67 -34.58
C MET A 198 0.03 15.09 -33.98
N SER A 199 -1.06 15.49 -33.32
CA SER A 199 -1.20 16.70 -32.50
C SER A 199 -2.35 16.59 -31.47
N LYS A 200 -2.97 15.42 -31.27
CA LYS A 200 -4.13 15.26 -30.36
C LYS A 200 -4.06 14.06 -29.40
N ILE A 201 -2.88 13.74 -28.88
CA ILE A 201 -2.73 13.00 -27.60
C ILE A 201 -1.96 13.89 -26.61
N LEU A 202 -2.36 15.17 -26.56
CA LEU A 202 -2.11 16.09 -25.46
C LEU A 202 -3.50 16.53 -24.99
N ARG A 203 -3.82 16.23 -23.72
CA ARG A 203 -5.09 16.48 -23.00
C ARG A 203 -6.17 15.41 -23.16
N LEU A 204 -6.09 14.39 -22.30
CA LEU A 204 -7.28 13.74 -21.75
C LEU A 204 -7.25 13.64 -20.21
N ILE A 205 -6.56 14.60 -19.56
CA ILE A 205 -6.82 14.98 -18.16
C ILE A 205 -6.60 16.49 -18.09
N SER A 206 -7.69 17.25 -18.12
CA SER A 206 -7.77 18.65 -17.70
C SER A 206 -8.87 18.76 -16.67
#